data_AF-A0A0G1ERC7-F1
#
_entry.id   AF-A0A0G1ERC7-F1
#
_cell.length_a   1.000
_cell.length_b   1.000
_cell.length_c   1.000
_cell.angle_alpha   90.00
_cell.angle_beta   90.00
_cell.angle_gamma   90.00
#
_symmetry.space_group_name_H-M   'P 1'
#
loop_
_entity.id
_entity.type
_entity.pdbx_description
1 polymer ?
#
loop_
_entity_poly.entity_id
_entity_poly.type
_entity_poly.pdbx_seq_one_letter_code
_entity_poly.pdbx_strand_id
1 'polypeptide(L)'
;MYVAKDYHDIIRHMTLRIQKSKHKEPWTIEELSAGLEKFFSDNGHYPTAPEVDRYQYLPSARSIERRFGGMIQLRQTLKLGGQIDFRSGQHSADRAHLISERGHSTEKIVYDFLVERFGKEFVHREYFFVDDKRTRADFFVYDKNGGFCVDVFYPGSKRNLQGCLNSKLDKYASEYMRQYPVIFLQMNKEITQGILDILVKNKRKILGNGQHLMAWESFTKFCHGRKRLSLGK
;
A
#
# COMPACT_ATOMS: atom_id res chain seq x y z
N MET A 1 45.61 -2.67 10.22
CA MET A 1 44.79 -1.68 9.49
C MET A 1 45.21 -1.68 8.03
N TYR A 2 44.80 -2.68 7.24
CA TYR A 2 45.07 -2.81 5.79
C TYR A 2 44.17 -3.94 5.24
N VAL A 3 42.88 -3.69 4.97
CA VAL A 3 42.01 -4.67 4.26
C VAL A 3 40.87 -3.99 3.46
N ALA A 4 40.53 -2.71 3.70
CA ALA A 4 39.31 -2.12 3.15
C ALA A 4 39.42 -1.55 1.72
N LYS A 5 40.63 -1.26 1.21
CA LYS A 5 40.79 -0.67 -0.14
C LYS A 5 40.82 -1.74 -1.25
N ASP A 6 41.42 -2.90 -1.02
CA ASP A 6 41.57 -3.93 -2.04
C ASP A 6 40.26 -4.65 -2.38
N TYR A 7 39.32 -4.76 -1.44
CA TYR A 7 38.02 -5.40 -1.70
C TYR A 7 37.12 -4.58 -2.64
N HIS A 8 37.25 -3.25 -2.62
CA HIS A 8 36.40 -2.36 -3.43
C HIS A 8 36.84 -2.31 -4.91
N ASP A 9 38.14 -2.43 -5.20
CA ASP A 9 38.63 -2.45 -6.58
C ASP A 9 38.42 -3.82 -7.27
N ILE A 10 38.37 -4.92 -6.51
CA ILE A 10 38.08 -6.25 -7.07
C ILE A 10 36.63 -6.37 -7.55
N ILE A 11 35.68 -5.72 -6.86
CA ILE A 11 34.24 -5.82 -7.21
C ILE A 11 33.90 -5.00 -8.45
N ARG A 12 34.63 -3.91 -8.74
CA ARG A 12 34.40 -3.04 -9.92
C ARG A 12 34.57 -3.73 -11.27
N HIS A 13 35.23 -4.88 -11.32
CA HIS A 13 35.47 -5.64 -12.55
C HIS A 13 34.72 -6.99 -12.63
N MET A 14 33.85 -7.30 -11.66
CA MET A 14 33.07 -8.53 -11.70
C MET A 14 31.90 -8.42 -12.68
N THR A 15 31.77 -9.43 -13.56
CA THR A 15 30.61 -9.55 -14.45
C THR A 15 29.35 -9.77 -13.61
N LEU A 16 28.35 -8.89 -13.76
CA LEU A 16 27.09 -9.00 -13.04
C LEU A 16 26.38 -10.31 -13.39
N ARG A 17 26.05 -11.10 -12.37
CA ARG A 17 25.24 -12.31 -12.55
C ARG A 17 23.83 -11.91 -12.94
N ILE A 18 23.31 -12.48 -14.03
CA ILE A 18 21.92 -12.30 -14.47
C ILE A 18 21.08 -13.50 -14.04
N GLN A 19 19.87 -13.24 -13.54
CA GLN A 19 18.88 -14.24 -13.21
C GLN A 19 18.55 -15.09 -14.46
N LYS A 20 18.73 -16.42 -14.41
CA LYS A 20 18.29 -17.35 -15.48
C LYS A 20 17.17 -18.26 -14.95
N SER A 21 16.32 -18.74 -15.86
CA SER A 21 15.01 -19.36 -15.56
C SER A 21 15.04 -20.83 -15.14
N LYS A 22 16.17 -21.56 -15.26
CA LYS A 22 16.25 -22.99 -14.91
C LYS A 22 17.45 -23.28 -14.02
N HIS A 23 17.20 -24.15 -13.02
CA HIS A 23 18.13 -24.77 -12.06
C HIS A 23 19.48 -24.08 -11.93
N LYS A 24 19.64 -23.27 -10.90
CA LYS A 24 20.88 -22.53 -10.65
C LYS A 24 21.43 -22.75 -9.26
N GLU A 25 22.75 -22.80 -9.23
CA GLU A 25 23.57 -22.69 -8.04
C GLU A 25 23.15 -21.50 -7.17
N PRO A 26 23.35 -21.59 -5.84
CA PRO A 26 23.22 -20.46 -4.92
C PRO A 26 23.79 -19.16 -5.49
N TRP A 27 23.16 -18.03 -5.17
CA TRP A 27 23.87 -16.74 -5.25
C TRP A 27 24.92 -16.73 -4.15
N THR A 28 26.13 -16.28 -4.48
CA THR A 28 27.18 -16.06 -3.48
C THR A 28 27.09 -14.65 -2.89
N ILE A 29 27.80 -14.41 -1.79
CA ILE A 29 27.82 -13.10 -1.12
C ILE A 29 28.49 -12.06 -2.03
N GLU A 30 29.52 -12.47 -2.78
CA GLU A 30 30.32 -11.62 -3.66
C GLU A 30 29.52 -11.15 -4.87
N GLU A 31 28.81 -12.09 -5.54
CA GLU A 31 27.91 -11.76 -6.65
C GLU A 31 26.80 -10.80 -6.20
N LEU A 32 26.30 -10.99 -4.98
CA LEU A 32 25.27 -10.15 -4.40
C LEU A 32 25.82 -8.76 -4.03
N SER A 33 27.04 -8.68 -3.49
CA SER A 33 27.72 -7.41 -3.23
C SER A 33 27.91 -6.61 -4.51
N ALA A 34 28.39 -7.24 -5.60
CA ALA A 34 28.56 -6.60 -6.90
C ALA A 34 27.24 -6.04 -7.47
N GLY A 35 26.16 -6.80 -7.38
CA GLY A 35 24.83 -6.35 -7.80
C GLY A 35 24.30 -5.18 -6.95
N LEU A 36 24.54 -5.21 -5.63
CA LEU A 36 24.13 -4.14 -4.71
C LEU A 36 24.92 -2.85 -4.93
N GLU A 37 26.23 -2.95 -5.17
CA GLU A 37 27.09 -1.81 -5.49
C GLU A 37 26.71 -1.19 -6.83
N LYS A 38 26.41 -2.00 -7.86
CA LYS A 38 25.88 -1.49 -9.13
C LYS A 38 24.60 -0.71 -8.92
N PHE A 39 23.65 -1.27 -8.15
CA PHE A 39 22.40 -0.58 -7.85
C PHE A 39 22.66 0.74 -7.11
N PHE A 40 23.57 0.75 -6.13
CA PHE A 40 23.93 1.95 -5.38
C PHE A 40 24.55 3.01 -6.28
N SER A 41 25.45 2.63 -7.18
CA SER A 41 26.04 3.54 -8.16
C SER A 41 25.00 4.17 -9.08
N ASP A 42 23.95 3.42 -9.44
CA ASP A 42 22.92 3.89 -10.36
C ASP A 42 21.86 4.76 -9.66
N ASN A 43 21.53 4.47 -8.40
CA ASN A 43 20.37 5.04 -7.70
C ASN A 43 20.74 5.89 -6.48
N GLY A 44 22.01 5.92 -6.07
CA GLY A 44 22.49 6.66 -4.89
C GLY A 44 22.05 6.08 -3.55
N HIS A 45 21.39 4.92 -3.53
CA HIS A 45 21.00 4.20 -2.31
C HIS A 45 20.99 2.69 -2.53
N TYR A 46 20.99 1.89 -1.47
CA TYR A 46 20.84 0.44 -1.58
C TYR A 46 19.38 0.03 -1.79
N PRO A 47 19.10 -1.05 -2.54
CA PRO A 47 17.73 -1.42 -2.94
C PRO A 47 16.90 -1.93 -1.76
N THR A 48 15.63 -1.56 -1.71
CA THR A 48 14.61 -2.16 -0.86
C THR A 48 14.20 -3.55 -1.36
N ALA A 49 13.51 -4.35 -0.54
CA ALA A 49 13.04 -5.67 -0.94
C ALA A 49 12.13 -5.66 -2.20
N PRO A 50 11.24 -4.69 -2.43
CA PRO A 50 10.50 -4.62 -3.70
C PRO A 50 11.35 -4.20 -4.90
N GLU A 51 12.45 -3.48 -4.68
CA GLU A 51 13.32 -3.02 -5.76
C GLU A 51 14.21 -4.15 -6.25
N VAL A 52 14.76 -4.99 -5.36
CA VAL A 52 15.59 -6.13 -5.80
C VAL A 52 14.85 -7.06 -6.76
N ASP A 53 13.53 -7.22 -6.61
CA ASP A 53 12.70 -8.03 -7.50
C ASP A 53 12.55 -7.45 -8.92
N ARG A 54 12.95 -6.20 -9.15
CA ARG A 54 12.83 -5.51 -10.45
C ARG A 54 14.08 -5.60 -11.32
N TYR A 55 15.23 -5.96 -10.75
CA TYR A 55 16.51 -5.95 -11.46
C TYR A 55 16.98 -7.37 -11.73
N GLN A 56 17.21 -7.69 -13.00
CA GLN A 56 17.64 -9.03 -13.41
C GLN A 56 19.03 -9.41 -12.87
N TYR A 57 19.83 -8.42 -12.46
CA TYR A 57 21.15 -8.64 -11.88
C TYR A 57 21.13 -8.83 -10.35
N LEU A 58 19.94 -8.90 -9.74
CA LEU A 58 19.75 -9.19 -8.32
C LEU A 58 18.89 -10.45 -8.14
N PRO A 59 19.12 -11.24 -7.07
CA PRO A 59 18.20 -12.30 -6.68
C PRO A 59 16.88 -11.73 -6.18
N SER A 60 15.81 -12.55 -6.24
CA SER A 60 14.54 -12.16 -5.65
C SER A 60 14.65 -11.96 -4.14
N ALA A 61 13.82 -11.06 -3.59
CA ALA A 61 13.78 -10.75 -2.17
C ALA A 61 13.60 -12.01 -1.31
N ARG A 62 12.78 -12.96 -1.77
CA ARG A 62 12.55 -14.25 -1.10
C ARG A 62 13.79 -15.15 -1.10
N SER A 63 14.60 -15.09 -2.17
CA SER A 63 15.87 -15.80 -2.23
C SER A 63 16.88 -15.21 -1.25
N ILE A 64 16.89 -13.87 -1.13
CA ILE A 64 17.72 -13.16 -0.16
C ILE A 64 17.30 -13.49 1.27
N GLU A 65 16.00 -13.47 1.55
CA GLU A 65 15.45 -13.84 2.85
C GLU A 65 15.86 -15.26 3.28
N ARG A 66 15.65 -16.24 2.40
CA ARG A 66 15.94 -17.64 2.74
C ARG A 66 17.42 -17.94 2.95
N ARG A 67 18.32 -17.27 2.22
CA ARG A 67 19.77 -17.59 2.25
C ARG A 67 20.59 -16.67 3.14
N PHE A 68 20.18 -15.42 3.25
CA PHE A 68 20.95 -14.35 3.91
C PHE A 68 20.17 -13.68 5.04
N GLY A 69 18.99 -14.21 5.41
CA GLY A 69 18.16 -13.68 6.49
C GLY A 69 17.49 -12.33 6.19
N GLY A 70 17.47 -11.95 4.92
CA GLY A 70 16.77 -10.76 4.42
C GLY A 70 17.68 -9.54 4.25
N MET A 71 17.11 -8.46 3.70
CA MET A 71 17.88 -7.28 3.29
C MET A 71 18.61 -6.59 4.45
N ILE A 72 18.04 -6.60 5.65
CA ILE A 72 18.67 -5.99 6.83
C ILE A 72 19.93 -6.76 7.22
N GLN A 73 19.80 -8.08 7.40
CA GLN A 73 20.92 -8.93 7.80
C GLN A 73 22.01 -8.94 6.72
N LEU A 74 21.63 -8.98 5.44
CA LEU A 74 22.56 -8.87 4.32
C LEU A 74 23.39 -7.57 4.36
N ARG A 75 22.76 -6.41 4.61
CA ARG A 75 23.47 -5.13 4.72
C ARG A 75 24.42 -5.09 5.91
N GLN A 76 24.01 -5.66 7.04
CA GLN A 76 24.86 -5.80 8.22
C GLN A 76 26.08 -6.69 7.93
N THR A 77 25.87 -7.85 7.32
CA THR A 77 26.94 -8.79 6.95
C THR A 77 27.94 -8.17 5.99
N LEU A 78 27.47 -7.45 4.97
CA LEU A 78 28.31 -6.77 3.99
C LEU A 78 28.91 -5.45 4.50
N LYS A 79 28.55 -5.01 5.71
CA LYS A 79 28.96 -3.71 6.30
C LYS A 79 28.74 -2.53 5.34
N LEU A 80 27.65 -2.58 4.58
CA LEU A 80 27.32 -1.54 3.61
C LEU A 80 27.02 -0.23 4.35
N GLY A 81 27.66 0.87 3.93
CA GLY A 81 27.40 2.19 4.48
C GLY A 81 25.97 2.67 4.19
N GLY A 82 25.39 3.51 5.05
CA GLY A 82 24.03 4.05 4.87
C GLY A 82 22.96 3.38 5.72
N GLN A 83 21.68 3.65 5.41
CA GLN A 83 20.57 3.22 6.27
C GLN A 83 20.32 1.70 6.16
N ILE A 84 20.48 1.00 7.29
CA ILE A 84 20.38 -0.46 7.38
C ILE A 84 18.92 -0.92 7.32
N ASP A 85 18.02 -0.21 7.99
CA ASP A 85 16.59 -0.51 8.01
C ASP A 85 15.77 0.66 7.46
N PHE A 86 15.13 0.44 6.31
CA PHE A 86 14.22 1.41 5.69
C PHE A 86 12.80 1.37 6.28
N ARG A 87 12.56 0.58 7.32
CA ARG A 87 11.28 0.55 8.07
C ARG A 87 11.28 1.46 9.29
N SER A 88 12.45 1.92 9.74
CA SER A 88 12.62 2.81 10.89
C SER A 88 13.37 4.10 10.50
N GLY A 89 13.31 5.13 11.35
CA GLY A 89 14.03 6.39 11.14
C GLY A 89 13.41 7.35 10.11
N GLN A 90 14.24 8.24 9.55
CA GLN A 90 13.82 9.37 8.71
C GLN A 90 12.98 8.95 7.51
N HIS A 91 13.37 7.90 6.78
CA HIS A 91 12.59 7.35 5.66
C HIS A 91 11.21 6.78 6.03
N SER A 92 10.98 6.45 7.31
CA SER A 92 9.66 6.03 7.81
C SER A 92 8.81 7.26 8.13
N ALA A 93 9.42 8.30 8.72
CA ALA A 93 8.77 9.58 9.01
C ALA A 93 8.34 10.31 7.72
N ASP A 94 9.22 10.42 6.73
CA ASP A 94 8.92 11.09 5.45
C ASP A 94 7.79 10.37 4.71
N ARG A 95 7.77 9.03 4.77
CA ARG A 95 6.71 8.22 4.17
C ARG A 95 5.38 8.38 4.89
N ALA A 96 5.39 8.42 6.22
CA ALA A 96 4.20 8.69 7.01
C ALA A 96 3.63 10.10 6.71
N HIS A 97 4.50 11.09 6.57
CA HIS A 97 4.13 12.46 6.18
C HIS A 97 3.45 12.48 4.80
N LEU A 98 4.09 11.89 3.79
CA LEU A 98 3.53 11.79 2.43
C LEU A 98 2.21 11.02 2.39
N ILE A 99 2.07 9.96 3.19
CA ILE A 99 0.81 9.21 3.32
C ILE A 99 -0.28 10.09 3.96
N SER A 100 0.06 10.86 4.99
CA SER A 100 -0.88 11.75 5.69
C SER A 100 -1.38 12.86 4.77
N GLU A 101 -0.48 13.57 4.08
CA GLU A 101 -0.86 14.62 3.13
C GLU A 101 -1.72 14.08 1.97
N ARG A 102 -1.33 12.92 1.43
CA ARG A 102 -2.14 12.22 0.40
C ARG A 102 -3.50 11.80 0.96
N GLY A 103 -3.57 11.32 2.20
CA GLY A 103 -4.83 10.97 2.86
C GLY A 103 -5.78 12.17 2.93
N HIS A 104 -5.30 13.30 3.44
CA HIS A 104 -6.10 14.53 3.60
C HIS A 104 -6.60 15.08 2.27
N SER A 105 -5.72 15.18 1.27
CA SER A 105 -6.10 15.62 -0.08
C SER A 105 -7.09 14.67 -0.75
N THR A 106 -6.91 13.36 -0.55
CA THR A 106 -7.81 12.33 -1.08
C THR A 106 -9.20 12.43 -0.45
N GLU A 107 -9.29 12.54 0.87
CA GLU A 107 -10.56 12.71 1.58
C GLU A 107 -11.28 13.98 1.13
N LYS A 108 -10.54 15.08 0.90
CA LYS A 108 -11.12 16.32 0.38
C LYS A 108 -11.79 16.12 -0.98
N ILE A 109 -11.13 15.44 -1.92
CA ILE A 109 -11.71 15.14 -3.25
C ILE A 109 -13.02 14.37 -3.12
N VAL A 110 -13.05 13.36 -2.25
CA VAL A 110 -14.25 12.54 -2.01
C VAL A 110 -15.35 13.38 -1.37
N TYR A 111 -15.01 14.19 -0.37
CA TYR A 111 -15.97 15.07 0.31
C TYR A 111 -16.61 16.07 -0.64
N ASP A 112 -15.80 16.77 -1.44
CA ASP A 112 -16.31 17.79 -2.38
C ASP A 112 -17.28 17.15 -3.39
N PHE A 113 -16.93 15.97 -3.94
CA PHE A 113 -17.82 15.20 -4.81
C PHE A 113 -19.11 14.77 -4.13
N LEU A 114 -19.03 14.25 -2.90
CA LEU A 114 -20.21 13.82 -2.14
C LEU A 114 -21.14 14.99 -1.84
N VAL A 115 -20.59 16.14 -1.44
CA VAL A 115 -21.35 17.36 -1.16
C VAL A 115 -22.04 17.87 -2.42
N GLU A 116 -21.33 17.91 -3.55
CA GLU A 116 -21.91 18.27 -4.84
C GLU A 116 -23.07 17.33 -5.20
N ARG A 117 -22.89 16.03 -4.97
CA ARG A 117 -23.86 15.02 -5.39
C ARG A 117 -25.08 14.89 -4.49
N PHE A 118 -24.91 15.01 -3.18
CA PHE A 118 -25.95 14.72 -2.19
C PHE A 118 -26.43 15.96 -1.45
N GLY A 119 -25.63 17.01 -1.35
CA GLY A 119 -25.88 18.18 -0.50
C GLY A 119 -25.08 18.10 0.79
N LYS A 120 -24.56 19.25 1.25
CA LYS A 120 -23.69 19.33 2.43
C LYS A 120 -24.38 18.83 3.70
N GLU A 121 -25.67 19.14 3.82
CA GLU A 121 -26.54 18.74 4.92
C GLU A 121 -26.75 17.22 5.01
N PHE A 122 -26.46 16.47 3.95
CA PHE A 122 -26.61 15.02 3.88
C PHE A 122 -25.27 14.27 3.89
N VAL A 123 -24.15 14.97 4.06
CA VAL A 123 -22.80 14.39 4.08
C VAL A 123 -22.11 14.73 5.39
N HIS A 124 -21.94 13.73 6.24
CA HIS A 124 -21.27 13.86 7.54
C HIS A 124 -19.85 13.33 7.45
N ARG A 125 -18.90 14.09 8.00
CA ARG A 125 -17.52 13.64 8.19
C ARG A 125 -17.41 12.91 9.53
N GLU A 126 -16.55 11.91 9.59
CA GLU A 126 -16.21 11.18 10.82
C GLU A 126 -17.45 10.59 11.54
N TYR A 127 -18.23 9.75 10.86
CA TYR A 127 -19.42 9.15 11.45
C TYR A 127 -19.07 8.04 12.44
N PHE A 128 -19.47 8.21 13.70
CA PHE A 128 -19.24 7.26 14.79
C PHE A 128 -20.35 6.21 14.87
N PHE A 129 -19.99 4.93 14.94
CA PHE A 129 -20.94 3.83 15.11
C PHE A 129 -21.32 3.62 16.58
N VAL A 130 -20.39 3.92 17.50
CA VAL A 130 -20.61 3.97 18.95
C VAL A 130 -19.83 5.15 19.55
N ASP A 131 -20.13 5.54 20.79
CA ASP A 131 -19.52 6.69 21.48
C ASP A 131 -18.07 6.45 21.96
N ASP A 132 -17.32 5.57 21.29
CA ASP A 132 -15.95 5.19 21.67
C ASP A 132 -14.85 5.97 20.94
N LYS A 133 -15.25 6.90 20.04
CA LYS A 133 -14.41 7.73 19.16
C LYS A 133 -13.46 6.98 18.22
N ARG A 134 -13.34 5.66 18.32
CA ARG A 134 -12.41 4.81 17.54
C ARG A 134 -13.11 4.17 16.35
N THR A 135 -14.40 3.92 16.50
CA THR A 135 -15.24 3.23 15.52
C THR A 135 -15.94 4.22 14.61
N ARG A 136 -15.18 4.75 13.63
CA ARG A 136 -15.70 5.78 12.71
C ARG A 136 -15.46 5.49 11.24
N ALA A 137 -16.39 5.87 10.38
CA ALA A 137 -16.16 5.98 8.93
C ALA A 137 -15.73 7.41 8.58
N ASP A 138 -14.96 7.57 7.50
CA ASP A 138 -14.51 8.90 7.05
C ASP A 138 -15.70 9.76 6.64
N PHE A 139 -16.69 9.16 5.96
CA PHE A 139 -17.95 9.81 5.63
C PHE A 139 -19.16 8.92 5.87
N PHE A 140 -20.28 9.56 6.20
CA PHE A 140 -21.62 9.01 6.11
C PHE A 140 -22.46 9.88 5.20
N VAL A 141 -23.19 9.25 4.29
CA VAL A 141 -24.03 9.92 3.30
C VAL A 141 -25.47 9.48 3.49
N TYR A 142 -26.36 10.43 3.73
CA TYR A 142 -27.80 10.19 3.73
C TYR A 142 -28.35 10.21 2.30
N ASP A 143 -29.10 9.17 1.94
CA ASP A 143 -29.78 9.04 0.65
C ASP A 143 -31.20 8.51 0.84
N LYS A 144 -31.97 8.38 -0.26
CA LYS A 144 -33.33 7.81 -0.20
C LYS A 144 -33.39 6.33 0.19
N ASN A 145 -32.26 5.65 0.32
CA ASN A 145 -32.16 4.25 0.70
C ASN A 145 -31.72 4.07 2.16
N GLY A 146 -31.70 5.15 2.96
CA GLY A 146 -31.31 5.14 4.37
C GLY A 146 -29.86 5.54 4.64
N GLY A 147 -29.02 5.62 3.61
CA GLY A 147 -27.64 6.06 3.70
C GLY A 147 -26.57 4.96 3.59
N PHE A 148 -25.32 5.38 3.54
CA PHE A 148 -24.15 4.50 3.43
C PHE A 148 -22.89 5.16 3.99
N CYS A 149 -21.94 4.33 4.42
CA CYS A 149 -20.64 4.74 4.92
C CYS A 149 -19.58 4.67 3.82
N VAL A 150 -18.64 5.61 3.84
CA VAL A 150 -17.45 5.59 2.97
C VAL A 150 -16.20 5.68 3.83
N ASP A 151 -15.30 4.73 3.64
CA ASP A 151 -14.01 4.66 4.32
C ASP A 151 -12.91 4.65 3.24
N VAL A 152 -12.28 5.81 3.08
CA VAL A 152 -11.36 6.17 2.01
C VAL A 152 -9.97 5.67 2.33
N PHE A 153 -9.22 5.30 1.30
CA PHE A 153 -7.80 5.00 1.43
C PHE A 153 -7.06 5.14 0.11
N TYR A 154 -5.75 5.36 0.23
CA TYR A 154 -4.85 5.49 -0.90
C TYR A 154 -3.74 4.44 -0.81
N PRO A 155 -3.93 3.23 -1.38
CA PRO A 155 -2.86 2.24 -1.41
C PRO A 155 -1.74 2.70 -2.36
N GLY A 156 -0.51 2.78 -1.86
CA GLY A 156 0.65 3.19 -2.69
C GLY A 156 1.02 2.20 -3.81
N SER A 157 0.50 0.97 -3.77
CA SER A 157 0.68 -0.05 -4.82
C SER A 157 -0.34 -1.18 -4.68
N LYS A 158 -0.44 -2.06 -5.69
CA LYS A 158 -1.24 -3.30 -5.63
C LYS A 158 -0.84 -4.21 -4.47
N ARG A 159 0.44 -4.22 -4.08
CA ARG A 159 0.93 -5.01 -2.94
C ARG A 159 0.41 -4.47 -1.60
N ASN A 160 0.32 -3.14 -1.47
CA ASN A 160 -0.13 -2.48 -0.25
C ASN A 160 -1.65 -2.52 -0.11
N LEU A 161 -2.38 -2.55 -1.23
CA LEU A 161 -3.84 -2.61 -1.30
C LEU A 161 -4.43 -3.71 -0.40
N GLN A 162 -3.88 -4.92 -0.46
CA GLN A 162 -4.40 -6.06 0.31
C GLN A 162 -4.26 -5.84 1.82
N GLY A 163 -3.15 -5.23 2.25
CA GLY A 163 -2.89 -4.87 3.64
C GLY A 163 -3.88 -3.81 4.13
N CYS A 164 -4.03 -2.72 3.38
CA CYS A 164 -5.01 -1.67 3.70
C CYS A 164 -6.42 -2.23 3.83
N LEU A 165 -6.84 -3.08 2.87
CA LEU A 165 -8.16 -3.70 2.91
C LEU A 165 -8.33 -4.62 4.12
N ASN A 166 -7.32 -5.44 4.47
CA ASN A 166 -7.39 -6.30 5.65
C ASN A 166 -7.61 -5.49 6.93
N SER A 167 -6.83 -4.42 7.11
CA SER A 167 -6.98 -3.54 8.29
C SER A 167 -8.38 -2.94 8.38
N LYS A 168 -8.99 -2.59 7.25
CA LYS A 168 -10.39 -2.11 7.21
C LYS A 168 -11.37 -3.25 7.52
N LEU A 169 -11.21 -4.43 6.95
CA LEU A 169 -12.07 -5.57 7.28
C LEU A 169 -12.03 -5.92 8.77
N ASP A 170 -10.86 -5.81 9.40
CA ASP A 170 -10.69 -6.02 10.84
C ASP A 170 -11.35 -4.91 11.65
N LYS A 171 -11.22 -3.64 11.23
CA LYS A 171 -11.92 -2.49 11.83
C LYS A 171 -13.44 -2.68 11.80
N TYR A 172 -13.98 -3.14 10.67
CA TYR A 172 -15.41 -3.30 10.42
C TYR A 172 -15.94 -4.73 10.68
N ALA A 173 -15.26 -5.50 11.53
CA ALA A 173 -15.65 -6.88 11.84
C ALA A 173 -16.92 -6.96 12.71
N SER A 174 -17.17 -5.95 13.55
CA SER A 174 -18.27 -5.94 14.51
C SER A 174 -19.65 -5.74 13.86
N GLU A 175 -20.67 -6.38 14.43
CA GLU A 175 -22.04 -6.32 13.91
C GLU A 175 -22.65 -4.93 13.87
N TYR A 176 -22.43 -4.12 14.91
CA TYR A 176 -22.95 -2.76 14.98
C TYR A 176 -22.36 -1.85 13.89
N MET A 177 -21.22 -2.21 13.28
CA MET A 177 -20.67 -1.47 12.14
C MET A 177 -21.29 -1.86 10.80
N ARG A 178 -22.20 -2.85 10.78
CA ARG A 178 -22.89 -3.35 9.59
C ARG A 178 -24.32 -2.83 9.46
N GLN A 179 -24.71 -1.85 10.27
CA GLN A 179 -26.03 -1.20 10.21
C GLN A 179 -26.29 -0.52 8.86
N TYR A 180 -25.23 -0.05 8.20
CA TYR A 180 -25.29 0.58 6.89
C TYR A 180 -24.30 -0.08 5.93
N PRO A 181 -24.55 -0.03 4.61
CA PRO A 181 -23.54 -0.44 3.64
C PRO A 181 -22.24 0.34 3.83
N VAL A 182 -21.10 -0.35 3.79
CA VAL A 182 -19.78 0.25 3.94
C VAL A 182 -19.00 0.13 2.64
N ILE A 183 -18.57 1.26 2.10
CA ILE A 183 -17.77 1.33 0.89
C ILE A 183 -16.32 1.61 1.26
N PHE A 184 -15.47 0.62 1.06
CA PHE A 184 -14.02 0.79 1.09
C PHE A 184 -13.59 1.42 -0.24
N LEU A 185 -13.33 2.73 -0.22
CA LEU A 185 -13.03 3.50 -1.43
C LEU A 185 -11.53 3.65 -1.60
N GLN A 186 -10.97 2.97 -2.61
CA GLN A 186 -9.56 3.12 -2.97
C GLN A 186 -9.41 4.23 -4.02
N MET A 187 -8.42 5.10 -3.84
CA MET A 187 -8.27 6.32 -4.65
C MET A 187 -7.02 6.36 -5.56
N ASN A 188 -6.20 5.30 -5.57
CA ASN A 188 -5.08 5.19 -6.49
C ASN A 188 -5.57 4.88 -7.91
N LYS A 189 -5.41 5.82 -8.84
CA LYS A 189 -5.90 5.73 -10.23
C LYS A 189 -5.32 4.54 -11.02
N GLU A 190 -4.15 4.03 -10.64
CA GLU A 190 -3.53 2.86 -11.28
C GLU A 190 -4.22 1.52 -10.90
N ILE A 191 -5.09 1.55 -9.89
CA ILE A 191 -5.80 0.38 -9.38
C ILE A 191 -7.26 0.46 -9.83
N THR A 192 -7.55 -0.14 -10.98
CA THR A 192 -8.89 -0.19 -11.57
C THR A 192 -9.81 -1.16 -10.83
N GLN A 193 -11.12 -1.04 -11.05
CA GLN A 193 -12.10 -1.98 -10.47
C GLN A 193 -11.79 -3.44 -10.82
N GLY A 194 -11.38 -3.73 -12.05
CA GLY A 194 -11.03 -5.10 -12.45
C GLY A 194 -9.88 -5.69 -11.63
N ILE A 195 -8.91 -4.86 -11.18
CA ILE A 195 -7.86 -5.31 -10.26
C ILE A 195 -8.44 -5.64 -8.88
N LEU A 196 -9.40 -4.84 -8.41
CA LEU A 196 -10.08 -5.07 -7.12
C LEU A 196 -10.91 -6.35 -7.15
N ASP A 197 -11.63 -6.59 -8.25
CA ASP A 197 -12.49 -7.76 -8.40
C ASP A 197 -11.65 -9.06 -8.39
N ILE A 198 -10.52 -9.06 -9.11
CA ILE A 198 -9.56 -10.18 -9.08
C ILE A 198 -9.00 -10.37 -7.67
N LEU A 199 -8.67 -9.28 -6.97
CA LEU A 199 -8.16 -9.36 -5.59
C LEU A 199 -9.20 -10.00 -4.66
N VAL A 200 -10.44 -9.53 -4.69
CA VAL A 200 -11.53 -10.04 -3.83
C VAL A 200 -11.81 -11.51 -4.11
N LYS A 201 -11.84 -11.91 -5.38
CA LYS A 201 -12.05 -13.32 -5.78
C LYS A 201 -11.00 -14.27 -5.23
N ASN A 202 -9.75 -13.84 -5.11
CA ASN A 202 -8.63 -14.68 -4.69
C ASN A 202 -8.31 -14.57 -3.17
N LYS A 203 -9.09 -13.78 -2.43
CA LYS A 203 -8.79 -13.46 -1.02
C LYS A 203 -9.45 -14.46 -0.06
N ARG A 204 -8.72 -14.84 0.99
CA ARG A 204 -9.25 -15.68 2.08
C ARG A 204 -10.26 -14.93 2.98
N LYS A 205 -9.92 -13.70 3.39
CA LYS A 205 -10.85 -12.81 4.11
C LYS A 205 -11.77 -12.12 3.11
N ILE A 206 -12.99 -12.60 2.98
CA ILE A 206 -13.99 -12.04 2.05
C ILE A 206 -14.63 -10.76 2.60
N LEU A 207 -15.24 -9.98 1.71
CA LEU A 207 -16.09 -8.85 2.11
C LEU A 207 -17.34 -9.40 2.80
N GLY A 208 -17.73 -8.80 3.92
CA GLY A 208 -18.97 -9.13 4.61
C GLY A 208 -20.22 -8.62 3.88
N ASN A 209 -21.40 -9.01 4.36
CA ASN A 209 -22.65 -8.46 3.84
C ASN A 209 -22.70 -6.93 3.98
N GLY A 210 -23.14 -6.24 2.94
CA GLY A 210 -23.16 -4.77 2.87
C GLY A 210 -21.79 -4.11 2.73
N GLN A 211 -20.69 -4.86 2.66
CA GLN A 211 -19.36 -4.30 2.44
C GLN A 211 -18.98 -4.36 0.97
N HIS A 212 -18.45 -3.25 0.46
CA HIS A 212 -18.08 -3.09 -0.94
C HIS A 212 -16.66 -2.54 -1.06
N LEU A 213 -15.92 -2.99 -2.06
CA LEU A 213 -14.61 -2.43 -2.42
C LEU A 213 -14.72 -1.78 -3.79
N MET A 214 -14.47 -0.48 -3.86
CA MET A 214 -14.66 0.29 -5.09
C MET A 214 -13.43 1.11 -5.46
N ALA A 215 -13.15 1.15 -6.77
CA ALA A 215 -12.31 2.18 -7.37
C ALA A 215 -13.14 3.45 -7.59
N TRP A 216 -12.47 4.59 -7.72
CA TRP A 216 -13.12 5.90 -7.89
C TRP A 216 -14.22 5.92 -8.95
N GLU A 217 -13.97 5.41 -10.16
CA GLU A 217 -14.96 5.41 -11.24
C GLU A 217 -16.20 4.57 -10.94
N SER A 218 -16.05 3.44 -10.27
CA SER A 218 -17.17 2.60 -9.85
C SER A 218 -17.97 3.28 -8.75
N PHE A 219 -17.28 3.94 -7.83
CA PHE A 219 -17.90 4.70 -6.75
C PHE A 219 -18.71 5.88 -7.26
N THR A 220 -18.18 6.67 -8.21
CA THR A 220 -18.95 7.77 -8.80
C THR A 220 -20.20 7.25 -9.51
N LYS A 221 -20.10 6.17 -10.30
CA LYS A 221 -21.26 5.50 -10.91
C LYS A 221 -22.28 5.04 -9.87
N PHE A 222 -21.83 4.41 -8.80
CA PHE A 222 -22.67 4.02 -7.67
C PHE A 222 -23.42 5.23 -7.08
N CYS A 223 -22.72 6.33 -6.81
CA CYS A 223 -23.33 7.55 -6.28
C CYS A 223 -24.30 8.20 -7.27
N HIS A 224 -24.01 8.16 -8.58
CA HIS A 224 -24.94 8.64 -9.60
C HIS A 224 -26.25 7.85 -9.64
N GLY A 225 -26.20 6.53 -9.41
CA GLY A 225 -27.38 5.68 -9.29
C GLY A 225 -28.22 5.91 -8.02
N ARG A 226 -27.73 6.67 -7.04
CA ARG A 226 -28.37 6.88 -5.73
C ARG A 226 -29.17 8.17 -5.69
N LYS A 227 -30.38 8.19 -5.14
CA LYS A 227 -31.18 9.43 -5.10
C LYS A 227 -30.89 10.23 -3.84
N ARG A 228 -30.60 11.53 -3.98
CA ARG A 228 -30.41 12.43 -2.84
C ARG A 228 -31.73 12.67 -2.10
N LEU A 229 -31.64 12.99 -0.81
CA LEU A 229 -32.77 13.48 -0.04
C LEU A 229 -33.13 14.92 -0.42
N SER A 230 -34.33 15.33 -0.06
CA SER A 230 -34.78 16.73 -0.18
C SER A 230 -35.17 17.20 1.21
N LEU A 231 -34.71 18.38 1.60
CA LEU A 231 -35.29 19.09 2.74
C LEU A 231 -36.78 19.31 2.41
N GLY A 232 -37.67 18.77 3.25
CA GLY A 232 -39.08 19.06 3.13
C GLY A 232 -39.28 20.58 3.14
N LYS A 233 -40.14 21.08 2.26
CA LYS A 233 -40.57 22.48 2.32
C LYS A 233 -41.34 22.74 3.60
#